data_AF-A0A7J9Y8B9-F1
#
_entry.id   AF-A0A7J9Y8B9-F1
#
_cell.length_a   1.000
_cell.length_b   1.000
_cell.length_c   1.000
_cell.angle_alpha   90.00
_cell.angle_beta   90.00
_cell.angle_gamma   90.00
#
_symmetry.space_group_name_H-M   'P 1'
#
loop_
_entity.id
_entity.type
_entity.pdbx_description
1 polymer ?
#
loop_
_entity_poly.entity_id
_entity_poly.type
_entity_poly.pdbx_seq_one_letter_code
_entity_poly.pdbx_strand_id
1 'polypeptide(L)'
;MASRGGAPVVERGGRVGRPALGVLPLTSVLVASVLVLIGFDADAWERAGLGWLGVACLTGAVVAARSLRCVFPDQVAGRRSLALRLGDAPTRLVYAGLVAAAYAVLGGLALTAPWAAVALVTALPLAIPVWRVRSGAVSGQLDPVVRDTALITLNYGALVGLALALS
;
A
#
# COMPACT_ATOMS: atom_id res chain seq x y z
N MET A 1 26.35 -51.28 14.26
CA MET A 1 26.28 -50.92 12.83
C MET A 1 25.25 -49.83 12.68
N ALA A 2 25.70 -48.64 12.26
CA ALA A 2 24.92 -47.43 12.10
C ALA A 2 24.03 -47.46 10.83
N SER A 3 23.33 -46.34 10.61
CA SER A 3 22.58 -45.95 9.41
C SER A 3 21.08 -46.37 9.45
N ARG A 4 20.08 -45.49 9.35
CA ARG A 4 20.01 -44.10 8.87
C ARG A 4 18.80 -43.42 9.52
N GLY A 5 19.02 -42.25 10.11
CA GLY A 5 17.95 -41.28 10.33
C GLY A 5 17.41 -40.84 8.97
N GLY A 6 16.17 -41.20 8.67
CA GLY A 6 15.43 -40.63 7.57
C GLY A 6 15.16 -39.17 7.90
N ALA A 7 15.84 -38.25 7.22
CA ALA A 7 15.47 -36.84 7.26
C ALA A 7 14.01 -36.68 6.81
N PRO A 8 13.23 -35.79 7.44
CA PRO A 8 11.90 -35.48 6.95
C PRO A 8 12.01 -34.94 5.53
N VAL A 9 11.38 -35.65 4.59
CA VAL A 9 11.17 -35.20 3.22
C VAL A 9 10.32 -33.95 3.28
N VAL A 10 10.96 -32.78 3.14
CA VAL A 10 10.26 -31.52 2.96
C VAL A 10 9.63 -31.57 1.56
N GLU A 11 8.35 -31.93 1.50
CA GLU A 11 7.56 -31.84 0.27
C GLU A 11 7.62 -30.41 -0.29
N ARG A 12 8.41 -30.23 -1.34
CA ARG A 12 8.33 -29.08 -2.24
C ARG A 12 7.05 -29.23 -3.07
N GLY A 13 5.89 -28.96 -2.48
CA GLY A 13 4.64 -29.41 -3.09
C GLY A 13 3.39 -28.67 -2.66
N GLY A 14 3.41 -27.34 -2.62
CA GLY A 14 2.20 -26.56 -2.41
C GLY A 14 2.36 -25.17 -2.99
N ARG A 15 2.25 -25.03 -4.31
CA ARG A 15 1.94 -23.71 -4.90
C ARG A 15 0.51 -23.38 -4.46
N VAL A 16 0.37 -22.84 -3.25
CA VAL A 16 -0.83 -22.13 -2.82
C VAL A 16 -1.14 -21.18 -3.97
N GLY A 17 -2.33 -21.30 -4.56
CA GLY A 17 -2.77 -20.48 -5.69
C GLY A 17 -2.68 -19.01 -5.29
N ARG A 18 -1.54 -18.38 -5.59
CA ARG A 18 -1.30 -16.98 -5.27
C ARG A 18 -2.22 -16.19 -6.20
N PRO A 19 -3.12 -15.34 -5.70
CA PRO A 19 -3.81 -14.41 -6.57
C PRO A 19 -2.73 -13.67 -7.36
N ALA A 20 -2.84 -13.67 -8.69
CA ALA A 20 -1.91 -13.00 -9.57
C ALA A 20 -2.02 -11.50 -9.30
N LEU A 21 -1.24 -11.00 -8.33
CA LEU A 21 -1.18 -9.58 -8.03
C LEU A 21 -0.66 -8.78 -9.23
N GLY A 22 -0.08 -9.44 -10.23
CA GLY A 22 0.27 -8.87 -11.52
C GLY A 22 1.09 -7.59 -11.42
N VAL A 23 0.97 -6.74 -12.44
CA VAL A 23 1.46 -5.36 -12.42
C VAL A 23 0.49 -4.39 -11.76
N LEU A 24 -0.68 -4.87 -11.30
CA LEU A 24 -1.78 -4.07 -10.74
C LEU A 24 -1.33 -3.02 -9.69
N PRO A 25 -0.56 -3.37 -8.65
CA PRO A 25 -0.16 -2.38 -7.64
C PRO A 25 0.86 -1.36 -8.17
N LEU A 26 1.64 -1.72 -9.19
CA LEU A 26 2.57 -0.80 -9.84
C LEU A 26 1.80 0.16 -10.75
N THR A 27 0.89 -0.38 -11.56
CA THR A 27 0.08 0.41 -12.49
C THR A 27 -0.87 1.34 -11.75
N SER A 28 -1.47 0.90 -10.63
CA SER A 28 -2.41 1.73 -9.89
C SER A 28 -1.74 2.96 -9.27
N VAL A 29 -0.51 2.81 -8.79
CA VAL A 29 0.29 3.91 -8.24
C VAL A 29 0.67 4.92 -9.31
N LEU A 30 1.14 4.46 -10.47
CA LEU A 30 1.50 5.34 -11.57
C LEU A 30 0.28 6.12 -12.07
N VAL A 31 -0.84 5.41 -12.26
CA VAL A 31 -2.09 6.04 -12.71
C VAL A 31 -2.63 7.02 -11.67
N ALA A 32 -2.60 6.68 -10.37
CA ALA A 32 -3.04 7.60 -9.31
C ALA A 32 -2.28 8.94 -9.34
N SER A 33 -0.96 8.90 -9.53
CA SER A 33 -0.15 10.12 -9.65
C SER A 33 -0.49 10.94 -10.90
N VAL A 34 -0.78 10.27 -12.02
CA VAL A 34 -1.20 10.92 -13.27
C VAL A 34 -2.60 11.53 -13.14
N LEU A 35 -3.51 10.91 -12.40
CA LEU A 35 -4.86 11.45 -12.22
C LEU A 35 -4.85 12.80 -11.49
N VAL A 36 -3.91 13.02 -10.57
CA VAL A 36 -3.74 14.32 -9.90
C VAL A 36 -3.28 15.42 -10.88
N LEU A 37 -2.54 15.07 -11.94
CA LEU A 37 -2.17 16.05 -12.99
C LEU A 37 -3.38 16.62 -13.72
N ILE A 38 -4.51 15.91 -13.77
CA ILE A 38 -5.71 16.37 -14.48
C ILE A 38 -6.27 17.66 -13.86
N GLY A 39 -6.18 17.78 -12.53
CA GLY A 39 -6.58 18.99 -11.80
C GLY A 39 -5.42 19.95 -11.55
N PHE A 40 -4.31 19.83 -12.30
CA PHE A 40 -3.18 20.74 -12.14
C PHE A 40 -3.54 22.11 -12.69
N ASP A 41 -3.38 23.11 -11.83
CA ASP A 41 -3.45 24.52 -12.19
C ASP A 41 -2.12 25.18 -11.82
N ALA A 42 -1.56 25.96 -12.75
CA ALA A 42 -0.29 26.65 -12.57
C ALA A 42 -0.38 27.73 -11.48
N ASP A 43 -1.56 28.35 -11.35
CA ASP A 43 -1.80 29.42 -10.37
C ASP A 43 -2.08 28.85 -8.96
N ALA A 44 -2.37 27.56 -8.85
CA ALA A 44 -2.67 26.87 -7.59
C ALA A 44 -1.84 25.58 -7.39
N TRP A 45 -0.57 25.61 -7.80
CA TRP A 45 0.34 24.46 -7.76
C TRP A 45 0.48 23.80 -6.37
N GLU A 46 0.28 24.56 -5.29
CA GLU A 46 0.32 24.06 -3.91
C GLU A 46 -0.74 22.97 -3.66
N ARG A 47 -1.94 23.12 -4.26
CA ARG A 47 -3.03 22.15 -4.14
C ARG A 47 -2.68 20.83 -4.82
N ALA A 48 -2.09 20.90 -6.02
CA ALA A 48 -1.59 19.74 -6.73
C ALA A 48 -0.42 19.07 -5.98
N GLY A 49 0.45 19.86 -5.36
CA GLY A 49 1.54 19.38 -4.51
C GLY A 49 1.03 18.56 -3.32
N LEU A 50 0.00 19.05 -2.61
CA LEU A 50 -0.66 18.30 -1.54
C LEU A 50 -1.34 17.02 -2.05
N GLY A 51 -2.00 17.08 -3.21
CA GLY A 51 -2.59 15.90 -3.86
C GLY A 51 -1.56 14.81 -4.15
N TRP A 52 -0.41 15.17 -4.74
CA TRP A 52 0.68 14.23 -4.99
C TRP A 52 1.31 13.69 -3.72
N LEU A 53 1.46 14.52 -2.68
CA LEU A 53 1.98 14.07 -1.39
C LEU A 53 1.09 13.00 -0.77
N GLY A 54 -0.24 13.17 -0.82
CA GLY A 54 -1.20 12.16 -0.37
C GLY A 54 -1.07 10.84 -1.13
N VAL A 55 -0.99 10.91 -2.47
CA VAL A 55 -0.77 9.72 -3.32
C VAL A 55 0.57 9.05 -3.04
N ALA A 56 1.63 9.82 -2.82
CA ALA A 56 2.97 9.32 -2.50
C ALA A 56 2.99 8.58 -1.15
N CYS A 57 2.29 9.11 -0.14
CA CYS A 57 2.13 8.45 1.15
C CYS A 57 1.41 7.10 1.02
N LEU A 58 0.27 7.04 0.32
CA LEU A 58 -0.45 5.78 0.10
C LEU A 58 0.35 4.77 -0.74
N THR A 59 1.09 5.26 -1.73
CA THR A 59 2.04 4.47 -2.52
C THR A 59 3.10 3.84 -1.62
N GLY A 60 3.68 4.62 -0.71
CA GLY A 60 4.61 4.11 0.29
C GLY A 60 3.98 3.03 1.17
N ALA A 61 2.70 3.18 1.53
CA ALA A 61 1.97 2.16 2.29
C ALA A 61 1.80 0.85 1.49
N VAL A 62 1.52 0.91 0.18
CA VAL A 62 1.49 -0.28 -0.69
C VAL A 62 2.85 -0.99 -0.69
N VAL A 63 3.95 -0.24 -0.78
CA VAL A 63 5.31 -0.78 -0.74
C VAL A 63 5.63 -1.39 0.62
N ALA A 64 5.23 -0.77 1.72
CA ALA A 64 5.39 -1.30 3.08
C ALA A 64 4.62 -2.62 3.25
N ALA A 65 3.35 -2.67 2.82
CA ALA A 65 2.54 -3.90 2.86
C ALA A 65 3.15 -5.01 1.99
N ARG A 66 3.67 -4.67 0.80
CA ARG A 66 4.40 -5.61 -0.06
C ARG A 66 5.67 -6.13 0.62
N SER A 67 6.37 -5.28 1.35
CA SER A 67 7.59 -5.66 2.07
C SER A 67 7.29 -6.68 3.18
N LEU A 68 6.20 -6.50 3.92
CA LEU A 68 5.73 -7.46 4.93
C LEU A 68 5.36 -8.82 4.32
N ARG A 69 4.73 -8.83 3.14
CA ARG A 69 4.37 -10.07 2.43
C ARG A 69 5.60 -10.91 2.05
N CYS A 70 6.72 -10.26 1.74
CA CYS A 70 7.93 -10.93 1.25
C CYS A 70 8.86 -11.47 2.36
N VAL A 71 8.58 -11.23 3.65
CA VAL A 71 9.45 -11.67 4.77
C VAL A 71 9.78 -13.17 4.70
N PHE A 72 8.77 -14.04 4.66
CA PHE A 72 8.96 -15.49 4.70
C PHE A 72 9.65 -16.04 3.44
N PRO A 73 9.20 -15.69 2.20
CA PRO A 73 9.89 -16.13 0.99
C PRO A 73 11.35 -15.68 0.91
N ASP A 74 11.64 -14.44 1.33
CA ASP A 74 13.00 -13.88 1.23
C ASP A 74 13.93 -14.42 2.31
N GLN A 75 13.42 -14.78 3.50
CA GLN A 75 14.19 -15.50 4.53
C GLN A 75 14.69 -16.85 4.02
N VAL A 76 13.83 -17.64 3.37
CA VAL A 76 14.18 -18.96 2.82
C VAL A 76 15.13 -18.83 1.62
N ALA A 77 14.99 -17.76 0.83
CA ALA A 77 15.81 -17.50 -0.35
C ALA A 77 17.13 -16.74 -0.06
N GLY A 78 17.42 -16.38 1.19
CA GLY A 78 18.62 -15.61 1.56
C GLY A 78 18.66 -14.19 1.00
N ARG A 79 17.52 -13.62 0.58
CA ARG A 79 17.44 -12.26 0.03
C ARG A 79 17.30 -11.21 1.14
N ARG A 80 17.95 -10.06 0.96
CA ARG A 80 17.90 -8.93 1.90
C ARG A 80 16.72 -8.01 1.57
N SER A 81 15.53 -8.28 2.10
CA SER A 81 14.37 -7.38 1.99
C SER A 81 14.30 -6.38 3.15
N LEU A 82 13.60 -5.26 2.96
CA LEU A 82 13.48 -4.17 3.93
C LEU A 82 12.93 -4.66 5.29
N ALA A 83 11.97 -5.59 5.25
CA ALA A 83 11.37 -6.18 6.45
C ALA A 83 12.34 -7.13 7.21
N LEU A 84 13.37 -7.66 6.55
CA LEU A 84 14.48 -8.37 7.20
C LEU A 84 15.50 -7.43 7.86
N ARG A 85 15.61 -6.18 7.39
CA ARG A 85 16.49 -5.16 7.97
C ARG A 85 15.84 -4.34 9.07
N LEU A 86 14.54 -4.02 8.93
CA LEU A 86 13.76 -3.23 9.89
C LEU A 86 13.06 -4.12 10.94
N GLY A 87 12.55 -5.29 10.55
CA GLY A 87 11.68 -6.12 11.39
C GLY A 87 10.18 -5.91 11.09
N ASP A 88 9.35 -6.86 11.51
CA ASP A 88 7.90 -6.88 11.22
C ASP A 88 7.17 -5.69 11.88
N ALA A 89 7.37 -5.50 13.19
CA ALA A 89 6.74 -4.45 13.98
C ALA A 89 6.96 -3.00 13.45
N PRO A 90 8.21 -2.55 13.18
CA PRO A 90 8.41 -1.19 12.67
C PRO A 90 7.88 -1.01 11.25
N THR A 91 7.89 -2.06 10.41
CA THR A 91 7.30 -1.98 9.07
C THR A 91 5.78 -1.78 9.13
N ARG A 92 5.10 -2.39 10.10
CA ARG A 92 3.66 -2.15 10.37
C ARG A 92 3.39 -0.72 10.84
N LEU A 93 4.27 -0.15 11.67
CA LEU A 93 4.18 1.26 12.09
C LEU A 93 4.37 2.22 10.91
N VAL A 94 5.33 1.95 10.03
CA VAL A 94 5.54 2.73 8.80
C VAL A 94 4.30 2.69 7.91
N TYR A 95 3.68 1.52 7.72
CA TYR A 95 2.42 1.41 6.99
C TYR A 95 1.32 2.30 7.59
N ALA A 96 1.10 2.19 8.90
CA ALA A 96 0.06 2.97 9.58
C ALA A 96 0.35 4.48 9.56
N GLY A 97 1.61 4.87 9.74
CA GLY A 97 2.04 6.26 9.70
C GLY A 97 1.86 6.88 8.31
N LEU A 98 2.18 6.16 7.25
CA LEU A 98 1.98 6.62 5.87
C LEU A 98 0.50 6.76 5.53
N VAL A 99 -0.34 5.82 5.96
CA VAL A 99 -1.80 5.94 5.82
C VAL A 99 -2.31 7.17 6.56
N ALA A 100 -1.92 7.36 7.83
CA ALA A 100 -2.34 8.52 8.61
C ALA A 100 -1.89 9.85 7.96
N ALA A 101 -0.65 9.92 7.48
CA ALA A 101 -0.11 11.09 6.78
C ALA A 101 -0.92 11.42 5.52
N ALA A 102 -1.29 10.42 4.71
CA ALA A 102 -2.08 10.65 3.50
C ALA A 102 -3.44 11.31 3.78
N TYR A 103 -4.14 10.87 4.84
CA TYR A 103 -5.43 11.45 5.21
C TYR A 103 -5.30 12.77 5.97
N ALA A 104 -4.20 13.00 6.69
CA ALA A 104 -3.91 14.32 7.26
C ALA A 104 -3.69 15.37 6.16
N VAL A 105 -2.92 15.01 5.12
CA VAL A 105 -2.74 15.85 3.93
C VAL A 105 -4.07 16.08 3.21
N LEU A 106 -4.89 15.04 3.06
CA LEU A 106 -6.23 15.21 2.46
C LEU A 106 -7.12 16.15 3.28
N GLY A 107 -7.07 16.06 4.61
CA GLY A 107 -7.80 16.97 5.50
C GLY A 107 -7.37 18.42 5.31
N GLY A 108 -6.07 18.67 5.19
CA GLY A 108 -5.54 20.00 4.87
C GLY A 108 -5.98 20.49 3.49
N LEU A 109 -5.96 19.60 2.48
CA LEU A 109 -6.41 19.92 1.13
C LEU A 109 -7.91 20.24 1.08
N ALA A 110 -8.74 19.55 1.87
CA ALA A 110 -10.17 19.82 1.94
C ALA A 110 -10.51 21.23 2.48
N LEU A 111 -9.60 21.88 3.19
CA LEU A 111 -9.78 23.27 3.65
C LEU A 111 -9.62 24.28 2.52
N THR A 112 -8.84 23.95 1.48
CA THR A 112 -8.57 24.84 0.34
C THR A 112 -9.35 24.45 -0.91
N ALA A 113 -9.69 23.17 -1.06
CA ALA A 113 -10.51 22.60 -2.12
C ALA A 113 -11.60 21.72 -1.47
N PRO A 114 -12.80 22.25 -1.17
CA PRO A 114 -13.82 21.54 -0.40
C PRO A 114 -14.30 20.26 -1.09
N TRP A 115 -14.24 20.19 -2.42
CA TRP A 115 -14.52 18.97 -3.19
C TRP A 115 -13.56 17.81 -2.87
N ALA A 116 -12.36 18.09 -2.37
CA ALA A 116 -11.41 17.05 -1.96
C ALA A 116 -11.92 16.25 -0.74
N ALA A 117 -12.87 16.79 0.03
CA ALA A 117 -13.51 16.05 1.12
C ALA A 117 -14.23 14.79 0.62
N VAL A 118 -14.65 14.73 -0.64
CA VAL A 118 -15.26 13.52 -1.24
C VAL A 118 -14.28 12.35 -1.22
N ALA A 119 -12.98 12.60 -1.37
CA ALA A 119 -11.96 11.54 -1.31
C ALA A 119 -11.84 10.91 0.09
N LEU A 120 -12.39 11.52 1.15
CA LEU A 120 -12.43 10.89 2.49
C LEU A 120 -13.26 9.60 2.49
N VAL A 121 -14.15 9.40 1.52
CA VAL A 121 -14.90 8.14 1.36
C VAL A 121 -13.98 6.94 1.22
N THR A 122 -12.76 7.11 0.71
CA THR A 122 -11.78 6.03 0.56
C THR A 122 -11.18 5.59 1.89
N ALA A 123 -11.35 6.35 2.98
CA ALA A 123 -10.88 5.98 4.32
C ALA A 123 -11.61 4.75 4.85
N LEU A 124 -12.90 4.61 4.54
CA LEU A 124 -13.74 3.54 5.04
C LEU A 124 -13.27 2.15 4.58
N PRO A 125 -13.07 1.87 3.27
CA PRO A 125 -12.54 0.58 2.84
C PRO A 125 -11.09 0.35 3.30
N LEU A 126 -10.33 1.41 3.59
CA LEU A 126 -8.95 1.30 4.07
C LEU A 126 -8.84 0.85 5.53
N ALA A 127 -9.92 0.96 6.32
CA ALA A 127 -9.94 0.44 7.69
C ALA A 127 -9.64 -1.08 7.73
N ILE A 128 -10.08 -1.84 6.72
CA ILE A 128 -9.90 -3.29 6.62
C ILE A 128 -8.41 -3.67 6.47
N PRO A 129 -7.65 -3.17 5.47
CA PRO A 129 -6.24 -3.49 5.35
C PRO A 129 -5.42 -2.96 6.52
N VAL A 130 -5.75 -1.80 7.09
CA VAL A 130 -5.09 -1.28 8.31
C VAL A 130 -5.29 -2.23 9.49
N TRP A 131 -6.52 -2.71 9.71
CA TRP A 131 -6.79 -3.67 10.77
C TRP A 131 -6.01 -4.97 10.58
N ARG A 132 -6.00 -5.53 9.36
CA ARG A 132 -5.21 -6.75 9.04
C ARG A 132 -3.71 -6.57 9.27
N VAL A 133 -3.17 -5.39 8.97
CA VAL A 133 -1.76 -5.07 9.24
C VAL A 133 -1.52 -4.91 10.73
N ARG A 134 -2.46 -4.38 11.52
CA ARG A 134 -2.29 -4.25 12.98
C ARG A 134 -2.50 -5.57 13.73
N SER A 135 -3.35 -6.46 13.22
CA SER A 135 -3.69 -7.74 13.86
C SER A 135 -2.61 -8.82 13.74
N GLY A 136 -1.42 -8.48 13.22
CA GLY A 136 -0.33 -9.46 13.13
C GLY A 136 -0.47 -10.45 11.97
N ALA A 137 -1.24 -10.13 10.91
CA ALA A 137 -1.46 -11.05 9.79
C ALA A 137 -0.12 -11.62 9.24
N VAL A 138 -0.13 -12.94 8.98
CA VAL A 138 1.01 -13.70 8.44
C VAL A 138 1.07 -13.55 6.92
N SER A 139 2.25 -13.73 6.32
CA SER A 139 2.54 -13.52 4.88
C SER A 139 1.47 -13.96 3.88
N GLY A 140 0.77 -15.09 4.10
CA GLY A 140 -0.31 -15.57 3.21
C GLY A 140 -1.60 -14.75 3.23
N GLN A 141 -1.82 -13.92 4.25
CA GLN A 141 -3.01 -13.07 4.41
C GLN A 141 -2.78 -11.61 3.97
N LEU A 142 -1.58 -11.28 3.49
CA LEU A 142 -1.22 -9.93 3.05
C LEU A 142 -1.47 -9.68 1.56
N ASP A 143 -1.73 -10.72 0.77
CA ASP A 143 -2.09 -10.58 -0.63
C ASP A 143 -3.29 -9.65 -0.84
N PRO A 144 -4.41 -9.82 -0.10
CA PRO A 144 -5.55 -8.92 -0.20
C PRO A 144 -5.19 -7.52 0.29
N VAL A 145 -4.36 -7.38 1.34
CA VAL A 145 -3.95 -6.08 1.88
C VAL A 145 -3.24 -5.23 0.81
N VAL A 146 -2.29 -5.83 0.09
CA VAL A 146 -1.56 -5.10 -0.97
C VAL A 146 -2.49 -4.72 -2.11
N ARG A 147 -3.36 -5.64 -2.55
CA ARG A 147 -4.34 -5.38 -3.60
C ARG A 147 -5.31 -4.26 -3.20
N ASP A 148 -5.91 -4.37 -2.02
CA ASP A 148 -6.92 -3.44 -1.53
C ASP A 148 -6.31 -2.06 -1.34
N THR A 149 -5.12 -1.97 -0.72
CA THR A 149 -4.41 -0.69 -0.55
C THR A 149 -4.10 -0.06 -1.91
N ALA A 150 -3.64 -0.85 -2.89
CA ALA A 150 -3.33 -0.36 -4.23
C ALA A 150 -4.56 0.17 -5.00
N LEU A 151 -5.71 -0.51 -4.89
CA LEU A 151 -6.98 -0.06 -5.47
C LEU A 151 -7.49 1.20 -4.77
N ILE A 152 -7.34 1.29 -3.46
CA ILE A 152 -7.70 2.49 -2.70
C ILE A 152 -6.83 3.67 -3.11
N THR A 153 -5.52 3.48 -3.32
CA THR A 153 -4.63 4.54 -3.84
C THR A 153 -5.08 5.06 -5.20
N LEU A 154 -5.55 4.17 -6.09
CA LEU A 154 -6.09 4.55 -7.39
C LEU A 154 -7.34 5.42 -7.25
N ASN A 155 -8.31 4.96 -6.46
CA ASN A 155 -9.56 5.70 -6.23
C ASN A 155 -9.32 7.03 -5.54
N TYR A 156 -8.40 7.08 -4.58
CA TYR A 156 -7.97 8.31 -3.92
C TYR A 156 -7.40 9.30 -4.95
N GLY A 157 -6.45 8.87 -5.79
CA GLY A 157 -5.86 9.73 -6.82
C GLY A 157 -6.89 10.23 -7.84
N ALA A 158 -7.85 9.37 -8.23
CA ALA A 158 -8.94 9.74 -9.12
C ALA A 158 -9.84 10.82 -8.51
N LEU A 159 -10.27 10.64 -7.26
CA LEU A 159 -11.16 11.58 -6.58
C LEU A 159 -10.46 12.90 -6.28
N VAL A 160 -9.20 12.87 -5.86
CA VAL A 160 -8.41 14.10 -5.63
C VAL A 160 -8.19 14.84 -6.95
N GLY A 161 -7.79 14.16 -8.02
CA GLY A 161 -7.61 14.79 -9.34
C GLY A 161 -8.90 15.43 -9.86
N LEU A 162 -10.03 14.73 -9.72
CA LEU A 162 -11.34 15.24 -10.12
C LEU A 162 -11.80 16.41 -9.23
N ALA A 163 -11.56 16.34 -7.92
CA ALA A 163 -11.88 17.42 -7.01
C ALA A 163 -11.10 18.70 -7.34
N LEU A 164 -9.81 18.56 -7.66
CA LEU A 164 -8.96 19.69 -8.06
C LEU A 164 -9.38 20.25 -9.42
N ALA A 165 -9.77 19.40 -10.37
CA ALA A 165 -10.26 19.86 -11.68
C ALA A 165 -11.58 20.62 -11.62
N LEU A 166 -12.36 20.45 -10.54
CA LEU A 166 -13.64 21.12 -10.32
C LEU A 166 -13.55 22.32 -9.37
N SER A 167 -12.39 22.60 -8.77
CA SER A 167 -12.18 23.62 -7.73
C SER A 167 -11.35 24.79 -8.23
#